data_AF-R5TTM2-F1
#
_entry.id   AF-R5TTM2-F1
#
_cell.length_a   1.000
_cell.length_b   1.000
_cell.length_c   1.000
_cell.angle_alpha   90.00
_cell.angle_beta   90.00
_cell.angle_gamma   90.00
#
_symmetry.space_group_name_H-M   'P 1'
#
loop_
_entity.id
_entity.type
_entity.pdbx_description
1 polymer ?
#
loop_
_entity_poly.entity_id
_entity_poly.type
_entity_poly.pdbx_seq_one_letter_code
_entity_poly.pdbx_strand_id
1 'polypeptide(L)' 'MDGKSRWADNIMIERWFRSFKYEEAYLTQYNNIKEARADIGRYIHTYNFERCHSALDNKTLAECYYPAMILPYVD' A
#
# COMPACT_ATOMS: atom_id res chain seq x y z
N MET A 1 -1.75 -10.17 -22.48
CA MET A 1 -1.17 -10.45 -21.15
C MET A 1 -0.06 -11.46 -21.38
N ASP A 2 1.18 -10.99 -21.57
CA ASP A 2 2.32 -11.88 -21.79
C ASP A 2 3.16 -11.89 -20.51
N GLY A 3 3.14 -13.04 -19.81
CA GLY A 3 3.64 -13.23 -18.45
C GLY A 3 5.16 -13.25 -18.27
N LYS A 4 5.94 -12.72 -19.22
CA LYS A 4 7.40 -12.61 -19.09
C LYS A 4 7.78 -11.15 -18.86
N SER A 5 8.47 -10.90 -17.75
CA SER A 5 9.11 -9.63 -17.37
C SER A 5 8.37 -8.64 -16.45
N ARG A 6 7.22 -8.99 -15.86
CA ARG A 6 6.51 -8.09 -14.89
C ARG A 6 6.49 -8.56 -13.43
N TRP A 7 7.21 -9.65 -13.12
CA TRP A 7 7.25 -10.17 -11.75
C TRP A 7 7.84 -9.13 -10.78
N ALA A 8 8.86 -8.37 -11.22
CA ALA A 8 9.48 -7.32 -10.44
C ALA A 8 8.51 -6.18 -10.11
N ASP A 9 7.67 -5.77 -11.08
CA ASP A 9 6.62 -4.77 -10.88
C ASP A 9 5.62 -5.21 -9.80
N ASN A 10 5.37 -6.52 -9.70
CA ASN A 10 4.37 -7.06 -8.77
C ASN A 10 4.89 -7.23 -7.35
N ILE A 11 6.22 -7.25 -7.13
CA ILE A 11 6.82 -7.48 -5.80
C ILE A 11 6.28 -6.49 -4.77
N MET A 12 6.14 -5.22 -5.14
CA MET A 12 5.73 -4.17 -4.20
C MET A 12 4.27 -4.35 -3.78
N ILE A 13 3.37 -4.65 -4.73
CA ILE A 13 1.96 -4.86 -4.41
C ILE A 13 1.73 -6.18 -3.68
N GLU A 14 2.46 -7.24 -4.02
CA GLU A 14 2.41 -8.52 -3.29
C GLU A 14 2.87 -8.37 -1.84
N ARG A 15 3.95 -7.61 -1.61
CA ARG A 15 4.44 -7.28 -0.27
C ARG A 15 3.39 -6.51 0.53
N TRP A 16 2.78 -5.50 -0.09
CA TRP A 16 1.68 -4.75 0.51
C TRP A 16 0.50 -5.65 0.90
N PHE A 17 0.05 -6.51 -0.02
CA PHE A 17 -1.05 -7.45 0.25
C PHE A 17 -0.73 -8.45 1.35
N ARG A 18 0.53 -8.90 1.44
CA ARG A 18 0.96 -9.76 2.55
C ARG A 18 0.79 -9.02 3.88
N SER A 19 1.31 -7.81 4.03
CA SER A 19 1.15 -7.03 5.27
C SER A 19 -0.32 -6.79 5.61
N PHE A 20 -1.12 -6.32 4.64
CA PHE A 20 -2.54 -6.05 4.83
C PHE A 20 -3.32 -7.27 5.35
N LYS A 21 -3.05 -8.46 4.77
CA LYS A 21 -3.73 -9.69 5.20
C LYS A 21 -3.47 -10.03 6.66
N TYR A 22 -2.20 -10.01 7.08
CA TYR A 22 -1.82 -10.44 8.43
C TYR A 22 -2.13 -9.41 9.51
N GLU A 23 -2.15 -8.12 9.14
CA GLU A 23 -2.29 -7.04 10.12
C GLU A 23 -3.72 -6.52 10.24
N GLU A 24 -4.54 -6.64 9.20
CA GLU A 24 -5.91 -6.14 9.18
C GLU A 24 -6.90 -7.24 8.79
N ALA A 25 -6.79 -7.79 7.57
CA ALA A 25 -7.88 -8.57 6.98
C ALA A 25 -8.16 -9.91 7.68
N TYR A 26 -7.13 -10.57 8.24
CA TYR A 26 -7.31 -11.82 8.99
C TYR A 26 -7.68 -11.60 10.46
N LEU A 27 -7.42 -10.40 11.00
CA LEU A 27 -7.71 -10.07 12.39
C LEU A 27 -9.08 -9.39 12.55
N THR A 28 -9.62 -8.86 11.46
CA THR A 28 -10.82 -8.02 11.49
C THR A 28 -12.00 -8.73 10.87
N GLN A 29 -13.06 -8.90 11.66
CA GLN A 29 -14.37 -9.25 11.12
C GLN A 29 -15.13 -7.97 10.79
N TYR A 30 -15.32 -7.70 9.51
CA TYR A 30 -16.10 -6.54 9.07
C TYR A 30 -17.59 -6.82 9.19
N ASN A 31 -18.33 -5.97 9.90
CA ASN A 31 -19.78 -6.15 10.07
C ASN A 31 -20.57 -5.80 8.80
N ASN A 32 -20.05 -4.85 8.02
CA ASN A 32 -20.65 -4.42 6.77
C ASN A 32 -19.60 -3.81 5.83
N ILE A 33 -19.97 -3.65 4.56
CA ILE A 33 -19.07 -3.13 3.51
C ILE A 33 -18.64 -1.68 3.80
N LYS A 34 -19.51 -0.87 4.43
CA LYS A 34 -19.19 0.54 4.73
C LYS A 34 -18.05 0.63 5.75
N GLU A 35 -18.13 -0.15 6.83
CA GLU A 35 -17.05 -0.29 7.81
C GLU A 35 -15.79 -0.85 7.17
N ALA A 36 -15.89 -1.94 6.40
CA ALA A 36 -14.73 -2.50 5.69
C ALA A 36 -14.00 -1.46 4.85
N ARG A 37 -14.72 -0.62 4.10
CA ARG A 37 -14.12 0.44 3.29
C ARG A 37 -13.42 1.51 4.15
N ALA A 38 -14.03 1.89 5.27
CA ALA A 38 -13.44 2.87 6.17
C ALA A 38 -12.16 2.33 6.82
N ASP A 39 -12.18 1.09 7.27
CA ASP A 39 -11.09 0.45 8.01
C ASP A 39 -9.90 0.17 7.08
N ILE A 40 -10.17 -0.44 5.92
CA ILE A 40 -9.16 -0.62 4.87
C ILE A 40 -8.57 0.72 4.42
N GLY A 41 -9.40 1.77 4.31
CA GLY A 41 -8.94 3.11 3.97
C GLY A 41 -7.97 3.67 5.02
N ARG A 42 -8.26 3.48 6.31
CA ARG A 42 -7.35 3.87 7.40
C ARG A 42 -6.05 3.07 7.35
N TYR A 43 -6.12 1.76 7.14
CA TYR A 43 -4.93 0.93 6.99
C TYR A 43 -4.04 1.39 5.84
N ILE A 44 -4.63 1.70 4.67
CA ILE A 44 -3.89 2.24 3.52
C ILE A 44 -3.20 3.56 3.87
N HIS A 45 -3.89 4.47 4.57
CA HIS A 45 -3.32 5.73 5.00
C HIS A 45 -2.10 5.51 5.90
N THR A 46 -2.26 4.76 6.98
CA THR A 46 -1.17 4.47 7.92
C THR A 46 0.00 3.76 7.22
N TYR A 47 -0.27 2.77 6.36
CA TYR A 47 0.78 2.05 5.63
C TYR A 47 1.60 2.96 4.70
N ASN A 48 0.96 3.94 4.06
CA ASN A 48 1.62 4.83 3.10
C ASN A 48 2.29 6.04 3.76
N PHE A 49 1.65 6.66 4.75
CA PHE A 49 2.04 7.98 5.27
C PHE A 49 2.67 7.97 6.67
N GLU A 50 2.50 6.89 7.43
CA GLU A 50 2.94 6.83 8.83
C GLU A 50 3.95 5.70 9.05
N ARG A 51 3.83 4.59 8.31
CA ARG A 51 4.71 3.44 8.45
C ARG A 51 6.06 3.67 7.77
N CYS A 52 7.11 3.68 8.57
CA CYS A 52 8.49 3.59 8.11
C CYS A 52 8.81 2.17 7.62
N HIS A 53 9.46 2.07 6.46
CA HIS A 53 9.87 0.79 5.88
C HIS A 53 11.39 0.67 5.88
N SER A 54 11.93 -0.39 6.50
CA SER A 54 13.38 -0.61 6.56
C SER A 54 14.04 -0.77 5.19
N ALA A 55 13.28 -1.26 4.20
CA ALA A 55 13.71 -1.34 2.80
C ALA A 55 13.82 0.04 2.12
N LEU A 56 13.31 1.11 2.74
CA LEU A 56 13.28 2.48 2.24
C LEU A 56 14.06 3.43 3.17
N ASP A 57 15.14 2.95 3.79
CA ASP A 57 15.93 3.72 4.76
C ASP A 57 15.09 4.28 5.92
N ASN A 58 14.10 3.52 6.39
CA ASN A 58 13.12 3.91 7.41
C ASN A 58 12.26 5.13 7.03
N LYS A 59 12.07 5.39 5.74
CA LYS A 59 11.10 6.38 5.25
C LYS A 59 9.74 5.73 5.00
N THR A 60 8.72 6.57 4.94
CA THR A 60 7.37 6.20 4.53
C THR A 60 7.31 6.05 3.00
N LEU A 61 6.34 5.28 2.52
CA LEU A 61 6.13 5.17 1.07
C LEU A 61 5.74 6.50 0.44
N ALA A 62 4.97 7.31 1.16
CA ALA A 62 4.62 8.65 0.73
C ALA A 62 5.87 9.48 0.49
N GLU A 63 6.81 9.54 1.44
CA GLU A 63 8.07 10.30 1.25
C GLU A 63 8.88 9.84 0.03
N CYS A 64 8.89 8.54 -0.28
CA CYS A 64 9.64 8.00 -1.41
C CYS A 64 8.95 8.16 -2.76
N TYR A 65 7.61 8.03 -2.82
CA TYR A 65 6.89 7.85 -4.08
C TYR A 65 5.82 8.90 -4.35
N TYR A 66 5.25 9.56 -3.34
CA TYR A 66 4.24 10.62 -3.57
C TYR A 66 4.85 11.90 -4.20
N PRO A 67 6.05 12.38 -3.82
CA PRO A 67 6.70 13.48 -4.53
C PRO A 67 6.87 13.20 -6.04
N ALA A 68 7.08 11.93 -6.42
CA ALA A 68 7.17 11.51 -7.82
C ALA A 68 5.79 11.33 -8.50
N MET A 69 4.71 11.17 -7.72
CA MET A 69 3.32 11.09 -8.22
C MET A 69 2.66 12.48 -8.34
N ILE A 70 3.21 13.49 -7.65
CA ILE A 70 2.92 14.93 -7.83
C ILE A 70 3.96 15.58 -8.78
N LEU A 71 4.67 14.78 -9.60
CA LEU A 71 5.25 15.32 -10.81
C LEU A 71 4.12 15.52 -11.81
N PRO A 72 3.85 16.76 -12.24
CA PRO A 72 2.63 17.05 -12.96
C PRO A 72 2.64 16.44 -14.37
N TYR A 73 1.56 15.87 -14.90
CA TYR A 73 0.47 16.62 -15.54
C TYR A 73 0.31 18.10 -15.10
N VAL A 74 1.28 18.93 -15.45
CA VAL A 74 1.24 20.41 -15.51
C VAL A 74 1.89 20.65 -16.86
N ASP A 75 0.99 21.02 -17.76
CA ASP A 75 1.10 21.35 -19.18
C ASP A 75 1.66 20.28 -20.14
#